data_AF-A0A6I3CBP4-F1
#
_entry.id   AF-A0A6I3CBP4-F1
#
_cell.length_a   1.000
_cell.length_b   1.000
_cell.length_c   1.000
_cell.angle_alpha   90.00
_cell.angle_beta   90.00
_cell.angle_gamma   90.00
#
_symmetry.space_group_name_H-M   'P 1'
#
loop_
_entity.id
_entity.type
_entity.pdbx_description
1 polymer ?
#
loop_
_entity_poly.entity_id
_entity_poly.type
_entity_poly.pdbx_seq_one_letter_code
_entity_poly.pdbx_strand_id
1 'polypeptide(L)' 'QRVRVELPGDRMVVGRATDVEPDGRLVVLDDCAITHRIDTGDVVHLRPDDSGAAASE' A
#
# COMPACT_ATOMS: atom_id res chain seq x y z
N GLN A 1 7.73 0.20 1.43
CA GLN A 1 7.34 -1.06 2.12
C GLN A 1 6.08 -1.61 1.46
N ARG A 2 6.01 -2.92 1.18
CA ARG A 2 4.80 -3.54 0.60
C ARG A 2 3.78 -3.86 1.70
N VAL A 3 2.51 -3.55 1.46
CA VAL A 3 1.43 -3.72 2.43
C VAL A 3 0.19 -4.32 1.78
N ARG A 4 -0.62 -5.00 2.59
CA ARG A 4 -2.02 -5.30 2.30
C ARG A 4 -2.88 -4.47 3.25
N VAL A 5 -3.86 -3.76 2.72
CA VAL A 5 -4.84 -2.99 3.49
C VAL A 5 -6.20 -3.66 3.34
N GLU A 6 -6.80 -4.05 4.46
CA GLU A 6 -8.15 -4.63 4.52
C GLU A 6 -9.15 -3.50 4.77
N LEU A 7 -10.17 -3.41 3.92
CA LEU A 7 -11.17 -2.35 3.89
C LEU A 7 -12.57 -2.90 4.20
N PRO A 8 -13.51 -2.05 4.65
CA PRO A 8 -14.89 -2.47 4.85
C PRO A 8 -15.51 -3.09 3.59
N GLY A 9 -16.28 -4.15 3.82
CA GLY A 9 -17.00 -4.89 2.77
C GLY A 9 -16.14 -5.90 2.01
N ASP A 10 -15.24 -6.60 2.71
CA ASP A 10 -14.35 -7.65 2.16
C ASP A 10 -13.47 -7.17 0.99
N ARG A 11 -13.15 -5.87 0.98
CA ARG A 11 -12.27 -5.27 -0.03
C ARG A 11 -10.84 -5.26 0.49
N MET A 12 -9.88 -5.35 -0.43
CA MET A 12 -8.47 -5.24 -0.09
C MET A 12 -7.70 -4.48 -1.16
N VAL A 13 -6.65 -3.78 -0.72
CA VAL A 13 -5.67 -3.14 -1.60
C VAL A 13 -4.29 -3.69 -1.25
N VAL A 14 -3.54 -4.14 -2.25
CA VAL A 14 -2.15 -4.59 -2.09
C VAL A 14 -1.27 -3.69 -2.92
N GLY A 15 -0.19 -3.19 -2.31
CA GLY A 15 0.70 -2.26 -3.00
C GLY A 15 1.83 -1.76 -2.13
N ARG A 16 2.51 -0.73 -2.62
CA ARG A 16 3.55 0.00 -1.88
C ARG A 16 2.91 1.16 -1.13
N ALA A 17 3.08 1.19 0.19
CA ALA A 17 2.80 2.40 0.96
C ALA A 17 3.87 3.45 0.60
N THR A 18 3.45 4.59 0.05
CA THR A 18 4.34 5.63 -0.47
C THR A 18 4.35 6.90 0.35
N ASP A 19 3.24 7.24 1.00
CA ASP A 19 3.12 8.47 1.79
C ASP A 19 1.95 8.39 2.79
N VAL A 20 1.88 9.36 3.70
CA VAL A 20 0.72 9.67 4.55
C VAL A 20 0.37 11.15 4.35
N GLU A 21 -0.83 11.42 3.87
CA GLU A 21 -1.29 12.79 3.61
C GLU A 21 -1.46 13.59 4.93
N PRO A 22 -1.46 14.94 4.89
CA PRO A 22 -1.55 15.78 6.10
C PRO A 22 -2.81 15.57 6.96
N ASP A 23 -3.87 15.01 6.38
CA ASP A 23 -5.11 14.66 7.07
C ASP A 23 -5.13 13.23 7.62
N GLY A 24 -4.02 12.50 7.48
CA GLY A 24 -3.81 11.16 8.03
C GLY A 24 -4.11 10.01 7.08
N ARG A 25 -4.50 10.28 5.82
CA ARG A 25 -4.79 9.20 4.85
C ARG A 25 -3.53 8.50 4.36
N LEU A 26 -3.55 7.17 4.33
CA LEU A 26 -2.47 6.36 3.79
C LEU A 26 -2.54 6.33 2.26
N VAL A 27 -1.40 6.63 1.61
CA VAL A 27 -1.26 6.54 0.15
C VAL A 27 -0.61 5.22 -0.22
N VAL A 28 -1.31 4.41 -1.02
CA VAL A 28 -0.84 3.12 -1.52
C VAL A 28 -0.85 3.12 -3.04
N LEU A 29 0.30 2.84 -3.65
CA LEU A 29 0.44 2.60 -5.09
C LEU A 29 0.35 1.09 -5.35
N ASP A 30 -0.69 0.66 -6.08
CA ASP A 30 -0.86 -0.75 -6.43
C ASP A 30 -0.04 -1.17 -7.66
N ASP A 31 -0.08 -2.46 -7.97
CA ASP A 31 0.67 -3.05 -9.09
C ASP A 31 0.12 -2.62 -10.48
N CYS A 32 -1.09 -2.04 -10.52
CA CYS A 32 -1.69 -1.45 -11.71
C CYS A 32 -1.32 0.04 -11.87
N ALA A 33 -0.40 0.56 -11.05
CA ALA A 33 -0.02 1.97 -10.96
C ALA A 33 -1.18 2.91 -10.57
N ILE A 34 -2.20 2.38 -9.88
CA ILE A 34 -3.30 3.17 -9.34
C ILE A 34 -2.94 3.61 -7.93
N THR A 35 -3.14 4.90 -7.65
CA THR A 35 -2.95 5.47 -6.32
C THR A 35 -4.25 5.42 -5.52
N HIS A 36 -4.22 4.70 -4.41
CA HIS A 36 -5.32 4.59 -3.45
C HIS A 36 -5.04 5.49 -2.24
N ARG A 37 -6.03 6.30 -1.85
CA ARG A 37 -6.00 7.11 -0.63
C ARG A 37 -6.99 6.52 0.36
N ILE A 38 -6.47 6.01 1.46
CA ILE A 38 -7.25 5.20 2.41
C ILE A 38 -7.37 5.96 3.73
N ASP A 39 -8.61 6.22 4.14
CA ASP A 39 -8.91 6.82 5.46
C ASP A 39 -8.86 5.79 6.59
N THR A 40 -9.48 4.62 6.41
CA THR A 40 -9.67 3.62 7.45
C THR A 40 -9.46 2.23 6.88
N GLY A 41 -8.67 1.41 7.58
CA GLY A 41 -8.44 0.02 7.25
C GLY A 41 -7.35 -0.61 8.11
N ASP A 42 -7.34 -1.93 8.16
CA ASP A 42 -6.28 -2.69 8.84
C ASP A 42 -5.10 -2.89 7.91
N VAL A 43 -3.89 -2.57 8.36
CA VAL A 43 -2.67 -2.61 7.53
C VAL A 43 -1.77 -3.75 7.98
N VAL A 44 -1.44 -4.65 7.04
CA VAL A 44 -0.49 -5.74 7.24
C VAL A 44 0.74 -5.50 6.37
N HIS A 45 1.91 -5.44 7.00
CA HIS A 45 3.19 -5.42 6.30
C HIS A 45 3.45 -6.78 5.65
N LEU A 46 3.72 -6.77 4.35
CA LEU A 46 4.08 -7.97 3.62
C LEU A 46 5.58 -8.16 3.63
N ARG A 47 6.00 -9.43 3.58
CA ARG A 47 7.42 -9.75 3.37
C ARG A 47 7.83 -9.21 1.99
N PRO A 48 9.05 -8.65 1.85
CA PRO A 48 9.58 -8.32 0.55
C PRO A 48 9.57 -9.57 -0.34
N ASP A 49 8.89 -9.49 -1.46
CA ASP A 49 9.12 -10.37 -2.59
C ASP A 49 10.40 -9.94 -3.31
N ASP A 50 11.13 -10.91 -3.86
CA ASP A 50 12.44 -10.72 -4.51
C ASP A 50 12.41 -9.68 -5.66
N SER A 51 11.21 -9.39 -6.17
CA SER A 51 10.90 -8.36 -7.18
C SER A 51 11.19 -6.92 -6.74
N GLY A 52 11.54 -6.67 -5.47
CA GLY A 52 11.77 -5.33 -4.91
C GLY A 52 13.22 -4.84 -4.86
N ALA A 53 14.22 -5.64 -5.28
CA ALA A 53 15.64 -5.29 -5.15
C ALA A 53 16.25 -4.53 -6.35
N ALA A 54 15.50 -4.28 -7.42
CA ALA A 54 16.01 -3.62 -8.63
C ALA A 54 15.46 -2.19 -8.80
N ALA A 55 15.74 -1.29 -7.85
CA ALA A 55 15.54 0.14 -8.07
C ALA A 55 16.30 0.95 -7.02
N SER A 56 17.63 0.97 -7.10
CA SER A 56 18.54 2.07 -6.70
C SER A 56 19.97 1.62 -7.00
N GLU A 57 20.41 1.84 -8.24
CA GLU A 57 21.82 1.99 -8.60
C GLU A 57 21.98 3.35 -9.27
#